data_AF-A0A1E4RSY3-F1
#
_entry.id   AF-A0A1E4RSY3-F1
#
_cell.length_a   1.000
_cell.length_b   1.000
_cell.length_c   1.000
_cell.angle_alpha   90.00
_cell.angle_beta   90.00
_cell.angle_gamma   90.00
#
_symmetry.space_group_name_H-M   'P 1'
#
loop_
_entity.id
_entity.type
_entity.pdbx_description
1 polymer ?
#
loop_
_entity_poly.entity_id
_entity_poly.type
_entity_poly.pdbx_seq_one_letter_code
_entity_poly.pdbx_strand_id
1 'polypeptide(L)'
;NGVLASTLESKVTRVLKAEQKSMAAREDLIKDFRNWTLLIPNTESSSMVKDFTELLSRQKTGDQATLTKLSQLKNHLLSVHAREKKQRELINEQTKILKQIKDSEVKYGHNATVTALLREKLEANIYNLEVVELQLVRSISESLREAFLDYITAL
;
A
#
# COMPACT_ATOMS: atom_id res chain seq x y z
N ASN A 1 14.27 12.87 8.51
CA ASN A 1 12.92 12.78 7.90
C ASN A 1 12.74 11.42 7.23
N GLY A 2 12.08 10.48 7.91
CA GLY A 2 11.76 9.17 7.34
C GLY A 2 10.55 9.24 6.40
N VAL A 3 10.55 8.42 5.35
CA VAL A 3 9.39 8.25 4.46
C VAL A 3 8.42 7.25 5.10
N LEU A 4 7.14 7.61 5.23
CA LEU A 4 6.10 6.76 5.79
C LEU A 4 5.45 5.88 4.71
N ALA A 5 4.84 4.76 5.12
CA ALA A 5 4.11 3.88 4.21
C ALA A 5 3.00 4.61 3.43
N SER A 6 2.31 5.57 4.03
CA SER A 6 1.32 6.44 3.34
C SER A 6 1.91 7.23 2.17
N THR A 7 3.14 7.72 2.30
CA THR A 7 3.81 8.46 1.22
C THR A 7 4.12 7.54 0.05
N LEU A 8 4.55 6.30 0.34
CA LEU A 8 4.79 5.28 -0.69
C LEU A 8 3.48 4.84 -1.34
N GLU A 9 2.44 4.57 -0.56
CA GLU A 9 1.10 4.23 -1.04
C GLU A 9 0.58 5.28 -2.02
N SER A 10 0.64 6.56 -1.65
CA SER A 10 0.20 7.66 -2.53
C SER A 10 0.98 7.73 -3.84
N LYS A 11 2.29 7.43 -3.80
CA LYS A 11 3.12 7.34 -5.01
C LYS A 11 2.71 6.14 -5.88
N VAL A 12 2.53 4.96 -5.29
CA VAL A 12 2.08 3.75 -6.00
C VAL A 12 0.71 3.98 -6.62
N THR A 13 -0.23 4.61 -5.90
CA THR A 13 -1.55 4.98 -6.42
C THR A 13 -1.46 5.89 -7.65
N ARG A 14 -0.51 6.83 -7.69
CA ARG A 14 -0.28 7.67 -8.88
C ARG A 14 0.27 6.88 -10.05
N VAL A 15 1.22 5.97 -9.81
CA VAL A 15 1.75 5.08 -10.84
C VAL A 15 0.63 4.21 -11.41
N LEU A 16 -0.17 3.55 -10.57
CA LEU A 16 -1.31 2.72 -10.99
C LEU A 16 -2.27 3.49 -11.91
N LYS A 17 -2.62 4.74 -11.56
CA LYS A 17 -3.50 5.57 -12.39
C LYS A 17 -2.87 5.93 -13.74
N ALA A 18 -1.57 6.19 -13.78
CA ALA A 18 -0.87 6.49 -15.02
C ALA A 18 -0.81 5.26 -15.93
N GLU A 19 -0.50 4.09 -15.37
CA GLU A 19 -0.48 2.82 -16.10
C GLU A 19 -1.86 2.45 -16.65
N GLN A 20 -2.93 2.59 -15.85
CA GLN A 20 -4.30 2.35 -16.32
C GLN A 20 -4.67 3.23 -17.53
N LYS A 21 -4.26 4.50 -17.53
CA LYS A 21 -4.45 5.39 -18.68
C LYS A 21 -3.63 4.95 -19.89
N SER A 22 -2.38 4.55 -19.68
CA SER A 22 -1.50 4.00 -20.72
C SER A 22 -2.11 2.75 -21.36
N MET A 23 -2.67 1.85 -20.54
CA MET A 23 -3.34 0.64 -21.01
C MET A 23 -4.60 0.91 -21.83
N ALA A 24 -5.39 1.93 -21.45
CA ALA A 24 -6.54 2.37 -22.22
C ALA A 24 -6.11 2.89 -23.61
N ALA A 25 -5.11 3.77 -23.65
CA ALA A 25 -4.57 4.27 -24.92
C ALA A 25 -3.98 3.15 -25.80
N ARG A 26 -3.35 2.14 -25.18
CA ARG A 26 -2.85 0.97 -25.92
C ARG A 26 -3.96 0.11 -26.50
N GLU A 27 -5.10 -0.02 -25.80
CA GLU A 27 -6.27 -0.72 -26.35
C GLU A 27 -6.82 -0.02 -27.59
N ASP A 28 -6.95 1.31 -27.52
CA ASP A 28 -7.39 2.12 -28.67
C ASP A 28 -6.42 1.95 -29.85
N LEU A 29 -5.11 1.99 -29.59
CA LEU A 29 -4.08 1.76 -30.61
C LEU A 29 -4.18 0.34 -31.23
N ILE A 30 -4.35 -0.70 -30.42
CA ILE A 30 -4.52 -2.08 -30.89
C ILE A 30 -5.75 -2.18 -31.78
N LYS A 31 -6.86 -1.57 -31.38
CA LYS A 31 -8.09 -1.53 -32.16
C LYS A 31 -7.89 -0.83 -33.51
N ASP A 32 -7.18 0.29 -33.53
CA ASP A 32 -6.90 1.04 -34.75
C ASP A 32 -6.00 0.25 -35.70
N PHE A 33 -4.96 -0.42 -35.20
CA PHE A 33 -4.13 -1.30 -36.03
C PHE A 33 -4.92 -2.48 -36.60
N ARG A 34 -5.80 -3.12 -35.80
CA ARG A 34 -6.69 -4.19 -36.30
C ARG A 34 -7.56 -3.71 -37.45
N ASN A 35 -8.15 -2.53 -37.32
CA ASN A 35 -8.99 -1.95 -38.38
C ASN A 35 -8.17 -1.59 -39.62
N TRP A 36 -7.01 -0.96 -39.42
CA TRP A 36 -6.13 -0.55 -40.52
C TRP A 36 -5.59 -1.76 -41.30
N THR A 37 -5.31 -2.88 -40.63
CA THR A 37 -4.83 -4.13 -41.25
C THR A 37 -5.78 -4.63 -42.35
N LEU A 38 -7.09 -4.38 -42.21
CA LEU A 38 -8.12 -4.77 -43.18
C LEU A 38 -8.08 -3.93 -44.47
N LEU A 39 -7.42 -2.77 -44.43
CA LEU A 39 -7.31 -1.83 -45.55
C LEU A 39 -6.00 -1.99 -46.33
N ILE A 40 -5.08 -2.84 -45.86
CA ILE A 40 -3.77 -3.04 -46.48
C ILE A 40 -3.91 -4.02 -47.65
N PRO A 41 -3.67 -3.60 -48.92
CA PRO A 41 -3.86 -4.47 -50.09
C PRO A 41 -2.78 -5.56 -50.22
N ASN A 42 -1.56 -5.26 -49.76
CA ASN A 42 -0.44 -6.18 -49.80
C ASN A 42 -0.53 -7.16 -48.62
N THR A 43 -0.68 -8.45 -48.92
CA THR A 43 -0.91 -9.51 -47.92
C THR A 43 0.25 -9.68 -46.95
N GLU A 44 1.50 -9.52 -47.41
CA GLU A 44 2.70 -9.60 -46.58
C GLU A 44 2.75 -8.46 -45.54
N SER A 45 2.50 -7.23 -45.99
CA SER A 45 2.43 -6.04 -45.14
C SER A 45 1.27 -6.15 -44.15
N SER A 46 0.12 -6.64 -44.59
CA SER A 46 -1.05 -6.90 -43.72
C SER A 46 -0.71 -7.93 -42.64
N SER A 47 -0.03 -9.02 -43.00
CA SER A 47 0.44 -10.04 -42.06
C SER A 47 1.41 -9.46 -41.02
N MET A 48 2.39 -8.66 -41.46
CA MET A 48 3.35 -8.01 -40.56
C MET A 48 2.66 -7.11 -39.52
N VAL A 49 1.69 -6.30 -39.95
CA VAL A 49 0.92 -5.42 -39.04
C VAL A 49 0.07 -6.26 -38.09
N LYS A 50 -0.53 -7.36 -38.56
CA LYS A 50 -1.27 -8.30 -37.72
C LYS A 50 -0.39 -8.90 -36.62
N ASP A 51 0.81 -9.37 -36.98
CA ASP A 51 1.76 -9.96 -36.02
C ASP A 51 2.20 -8.92 -34.98
N PHE A 52 2.49 -7.69 -35.41
CA PHE A 52 2.80 -6.59 -34.50
C PHE A 52 1.65 -6.27 -33.55
N THR A 53 0.41 -6.25 -34.05
CA THR A 53 -0.79 -5.98 -33.25
C THR A 53 -1.04 -7.06 -32.21
N GLU A 54 -0.76 -8.32 -32.57
CA GLU A 54 -0.81 -9.46 -31.66
C GLU A 54 0.27 -9.35 -30.58
N LEU A 55 1.50 -8.94 -30.94
CA LEU A 55 2.57 -8.67 -29.96
C LEU A 55 2.17 -7.56 -28.96
N LEU A 56 1.58 -6.45 -29.44
CA LEU A 56 1.06 -5.39 -28.56
C LEU A 56 -0.03 -5.90 -27.61
N SER A 57 -0.91 -6.78 -28.11
CA SER A 57 -1.98 -7.40 -27.32
C SER A 57 -1.42 -8.31 -26.21
N ARG A 58 -0.36 -9.07 -26.51
CA ARG A 58 0.34 -9.91 -25.53
C ARG A 58 1.08 -9.07 -24.50
N GLN A 59 1.77 -8.02 -24.93
CA GLN A 59 2.44 -7.09 -24.03
C GLN A 59 1.43 -6.44 -23.06
N LYS A 60 0.27 -6.00 -23.57
CA LYS A 60 -0.81 -5.48 -22.72
C LYS A 60 -1.27 -6.48 -21.66
N THR A 61 -1.42 -7.75 -22.04
CA THR A 61 -1.81 -8.83 -21.11
C THR A 61 -0.77 -9.03 -20.02
N GLY A 62 0.52 -8.99 -20.36
CA GLY A 62 1.63 -9.03 -19.39
C GLY A 62 1.55 -7.86 -18.40
N ASP A 63 1.47 -6.64 -18.93
CA ASP A 63 1.38 -5.43 -18.10
C ASP A 63 0.17 -5.45 -17.15
N GLN A 64 -0.97 -6.04 -17.58
CA GLN A 64 -2.15 -6.20 -16.72
C GLN A 64 -1.87 -7.06 -15.48
N ALA A 65 -1.07 -8.12 -15.62
CA ALA A 65 -0.69 -8.99 -14.52
C ALA A 65 0.21 -8.23 -13.53
N THR A 66 1.23 -7.54 -14.04
CA THR A 66 2.13 -6.68 -13.25
C THR A 66 1.36 -5.58 -12.51
N LEU A 67 0.38 -4.94 -13.17
CA LEU A 67 -0.47 -3.90 -12.57
C LEU A 67 -1.34 -4.44 -11.42
N THR A 68 -1.80 -5.68 -11.55
CA THR A 68 -2.56 -6.38 -10.50
C THR A 68 -1.68 -6.60 -9.27
N LYS A 69 -0.44 -7.05 -9.46
CA LYS A 69 0.54 -7.21 -8.37
C LYS A 69 0.92 -5.88 -7.73
N LEU A 70 1.09 -4.82 -8.52
CA LEU A 70 1.34 -3.47 -7.99
C LEU A 70 0.16 -2.95 -7.14
N SER A 71 -1.08 -3.29 -7.53
CA SER A 71 -2.27 -2.96 -6.75
C SER A 71 -2.34 -3.72 -5.43
N GLN A 72 -1.89 -4.98 -5.39
CA GLN A 72 -1.75 -5.73 -4.15
C GLN A 72 -0.70 -5.09 -3.24
N LEU A 73 0.48 -4.75 -3.76
CA LEU A 73 1.53 -4.05 -3.03
C LEU A 73 1.03 -2.75 -2.40
N LYS A 74 0.23 -1.96 -3.12
CA LYS A 74 -0.46 -0.78 -2.56
C LYS A 74 -1.31 -1.12 -1.34
N ASN A 75 -2.09 -2.19 -1.40
CA ASN A 75 -2.95 -2.62 -0.28
C ASN A 75 -2.12 -3.05 0.94
N HIS A 76 -0.96 -3.68 0.75
CA HIS A 76 -0.05 -3.99 1.84
C HIS A 76 0.56 -2.73 2.45
N LEU A 77 0.91 -1.72 1.64
CA LEU A 77 1.35 -0.42 2.16
C LEU A 77 0.26 0.29 2.98
N LEU A 78 -1.02 0.21 2.58
CA LEU A 78 -2.14 0.70 3.39
C LEU A 78 -2.23 0.00 4.76
N SER A 79 -2.03 -1.32 4.77
CA SER A 79 -2.03 -2.14 5.98
C SER A 79 -0.89 -1.75 6.94
N VAL A 80 0.31 -1.50 6.41
CA VAL A 80 1.44 -0.98 7.18
C VAL A 80 1.14 0.43 7.71
N HIS A 81 0.62 1.31 6.85
CA HIS A 81 0.26 2.68 7.24
C HIS A 81 -0.74 2.72 8.40
N ALA A 82 -1.76 1.86 8.38
CA ALA A 82 -2.75 1.78 9.47
C ALA A 82 -2.10 1.46 10.82
N ARG A 83 -1.09 0.58 10.83
CA ARG A 83 -0.34 0.20 12.03
C ARG A 83 0.62 1.31 12.48
N GLU A 84 1.34 1.96 11.56
CA GLU A 84 2.14 3.15 11.87
C GLU A 84 1.29 4.25 12.51
N LYS A 85 0.08 4.48 11.98
CA LYS A 85 -0.86 5.46 12.53
C LYS A 85 -1.29 5.06 13.93
N LYS A 86 -1.70 3.82 14.14
CA LYS A 86 -2.14 3.32 15.45
C LYS A 86 -1.03 3.37 16.50
N GLN A 87 0.21 3.01 16.12
CA GLN A 87 1.37 3.11 17.00
C GLN A 87 1.57 4.55 17.49
N ARG A 88 1.54 5.54 16.58
CA ARG A 88 1.65 6.96 16.96
C ARG A 88 0.51 7.44 17.85
N GLU A 89 -0.72 6.99 17.59
CA GLU A 89 -1.86 7.31 18.45
C GLU A 89 -1.66 6.79 19.87
N LEU A 90 -1.19 5.55 20.03
CA LEU A 90 -0.92 4.93 21.33
C LEU A 90 0.21 5.64 22.07
N ILE A 91 1.32 5.99 21.40
CA ILE A 91 2.44 6.76 21.99
C ILE A 91 1.95 8.14 22.48
N ASN A 92 1.14 8.82 21.67
CA ASN A 92 0.57 10.12 22.05
C ASN A 92 -0.39 9.98 23.24
N GLU A 93 -1.19 8.92 23.28
CA GLU A 93 -2.07 8.61 24.41
C GLU A 93 -1.27 8.27 25.67
N GLN A 94 -0.21 7.47 25.58
CA GLN A 94 0.70 7.15 26.67
C GLN A 94 1.24 8.42 27.32
N THR A 95 1.73 9.36 26.50
CA THR A 95 2.26 10.65 26.96
C THR A 95 1.20 11.47 27.71
N LYS A 96 -0.05 11.46 27.22
CA LYS A 96 -1.17 12.14 27.89
C LYS A 96 -1.51 11.47 29.23
N ILE A 97 -1.55 10.14 29.29
CA ILE A 97 -1.84 9.40 30.52
C ILE A 97 -0.75 9.65 31.57
N LEU A 98 0.53 9.62 31.18
CA LEU A 98 1.65 9.92 32.07
C LEU A 98 1.54 11.33 32.69
N LYS A 99 1.15 12.32 31.88
CA LYS A 99 0.88 13.66 32.39
C LYS A 99 -0.28 13.67 33.39
N GLN A 100 -1.38 12.99 33.08
CA GLN A 100 -2.55 12.89 33.96
C GLN A 100 -2.21 12.20 35.29
N ILE A 101 -1.37 11.16 35.27
CA ILE A 101 -0.88 10.49 36.48
C ILE A 101 -0.12 11.50 37.35
N LYS A 102 0.85 12.22 36.77
CA LYS A 102 1.64 13.23 37.50
C LYS A 102 0.74 14.31 38.13
N ASP A 103 -0.22 14.83 37.36
CA ASP A 103 -1.14 15.86 37.85
C ASP A 103 -2.06 15.30 38.97
N SER A 104 -2.50 14.04 38.85
CA SER A 104 -3.31 13.35 39.86
C SER A 104 -2.53 13.07 41.14
N GLU A 105 -1.27 12.66 41.04
CA GLU A 105 -0.38 12.42 42.18
C GLU A 105 -0.16 13.69 42.99
N VAL A 106 0.05 14.83 42.32
CA VAL A 106 0.20 16.14 42.98
C VAL A 106 -1.09 16.57 43.68
N LYS A 107 -2.24 16.36 43.05
CA LYS A 107 -3.53 16.90 43.54
C LYS A 107 -4.21 16.00 44.58
N TYR A 108 -4.16 14.70 44.40
CA TYR A 108 -4.93 13.72 45.17
C TYR A 108 -4.05 12.74 45.95
N GLY A 109 -2.75 12.69 45.64
CA GLY A 109 -1.81 11.76 46.25
C GLY A 109 -1.62 10.48 45.43
N HIS A 110 -0.53 9.78 45.73
CA HIS A 110 -0.07 8.60 44.99
C HIS A 110 -1.02 7.40 45.07
N ASN A 111 -1.69 7.23 46.22
CA ASN A 111 -2.60 6.10 46.49
C ASN A 111 -4.08 6.44 46.27
N ALA A 112 -4.39 7.61 45.71
CA ALA A 112 -5.76 7.95 45.39
C ALA A 112 -6.31 6.99 44.32
N THR A 113 -7.57 6.57 44.47
CA THR A 113 -8.24 5.68 43.51
C THR A 113 -8.16 6.19 42.07
N VAL A 114 -8.28 7.51 41.86
CA VAL A 114 -8.15 8.15 40.54
C VAL A 114 -6.75 7.94 39.95
N THR A 115 -5.71 8.04 40.75
CA THR A 115 -4.32 7.80 40.33
C THR A 115 -4.10 6.33 39.98
N ALA A 116 -4.66 5.40 40.77
CA ALA A 116 -4.58 3.96 40.51
C ALA A 116 -5.24 3.57 39.17
N LEU A 117 -6.46 4.07 38.91
CA LEU A 117 -7.16 3.84 37.63
C LEU A 117 -6.39 4.37 36.41
N LEU A 118 -5.69 5.51 36.56
CA LEU A 118 -4.84 6.04 35.49
C LEU A 118 -3.62 5.15 35.21
N ARG A 119 -3.07 4.47 36.22
CA ARG A 119 -1.98 3.50 36.05
C ARG A 119 -2.44 2.23 35.34
N GLU A 120 -3.60 1.69 35.73
CA GLU A 120 -4.20 0.56 35.01
C GLU A 120 -4.44 0.91 33.54
N LYS A 121 -4.92 2.13 33.27
CA LYS A 121 -5.07 2.63 31.90
C LYS A 121 -3.74 2.72 31.16
N LEU A 122 -2.67 3.16 31.83
CA LEU A 122 -1.32 3.21 31.26
C LEU A 122 -0.81 1.82 30.91
N GLU A 123 -0.96 0.84 31.81
CA GLU A 123 -0.56 -0.55 31.58
C GLU A 123 -1.29 -1.16 30.39
N ALA A 124 -2.60 -0.95 30.29
CA ALA A 124 -3.38 -1.38 29.14
C ALA A 124 -2.92 -0.72 27.83
N ASN A 125 -2.55 0.57 27.87
CA ASN A 125 -2.01 1.27 26.70
C ASN A 125 -0.63 0.71 26.27
N ILE A 126 0.25 0.40 27.23
CA ILE A 126 1.56 -0.23 26.98
C ILE A 126 1.38 -1.59 26.31
N TYR A 127 0.51 -2.45 26.85
CA TYR A 127 0.24 -3.75 26.25
C TYR A 127 -0.28 -3.64 24.81
N ASN A 128 -1.22 -2.71 24.57
CA ASN A 128 -1.72 -2.46 23.22
C ASN A 128 -0.62 -1.97 22.26
N LEU A 129 0.31 -1.15 22.74
CA LEU A 129 1.43 -0.66 21.95
C LEU A 129 2.35 -1.81 21.52
N GLU A 130 2.74 -2.68 22.47
CA GLU A 130 3.58 -3.85 22.18
C GLU A 130 2.95 -4.77 21.12
N VAL A 131 1.64 -5.02 21.23
CA VAL A 131 0.90 -5.82 20.24
C VAL A 131 0.95 -5.16 18.85
N VAL A 132 0.71 -3.84 18.77
CA VAL A 132 0.73 -3.11 17.49
C VAL A 132 2.13 -3.10 16.87
N GLU A 133 3.18 -3.00 17.68
CA GLU A 133 4.56 -3.05 17.22
C GLU A 133 4.92 -4.40 16.62
N LEU A 134 4.55 -5.50 17.29
CA LEU A 134 4.72 -6.85 16.75
C LEU A 134 3.96 -7.03 15.43
N GLN A 135 2.72 -6.54 15.36
CA GLN A 135 1.92 -6.59 14.13
C GLN A 135 2.52 -5.74 13.00
N LEU A 136 3.12 -4.59 13.32
CA LEU A 136 3.79 -3.72 12.36
C LEU A 136 5.00 -4.43 11.75
N VAL A 137 5.85 -5.03 12.60
CA VAL A 137 7.00 -5.82 12.15
C VAL A 137 6.56 -6.96 11.23
N ARG A 138 5.55 -7.75 11.63
CA ARG A 138 5.02 -8.84 10.78
C ARG A 138 4.48 -8.33 9.44
N SER A 139 3.72 -7.24 9.45
CA SER A 139 3.15 -6.67 8.22
C SER A 139 4.21 -6.24 7.21
N ILE A 140 5.37 -5.78 7.70
CA ILE A 140 6.50 -5.39 6.85
C ILE A 140 7.29 -6.63 6.41
N SER A 141 7.74 -7.44 7.36
CA SER A 141 8.69 -8.53 7.12
C SER A 141 8.09 -9.74 6.41
N GLU A 142 6.80 -9.97 6.56
CA GLU A 142 6.08 -11.09 5.94
C GLU A 142 5.24 -10.56 4.78
N SER A 143 4.15 -9.84 5.07
CA SER A 143 3.15 -9.52 4.05
C SER A 143 3.66 -8.56 2.97
N LEU A 144 4.33 -7.47 3.34
CA LEU A 144 4.85 -6.51 2.36
C LEU A 144 6.02 -7.12 1.58
N ARG A 145 6.89 -7.90 2.24
CA ARG A 145 7.97 -8.64 1.57
C ARG A 145 7.43 -9.62 0.53
N GLU A 146 6.42 -10.40 0.88
CA GLU A 146 5.77 -11.34 -0.06
C GLU A 146 5.16 -10.59 -1.24
N ALA A 147 4.48 -9.46 -1.00
CA ALA A 147 3.95 -8.63 -2.08
C ALA A 147 5.04 -8.05 -3.02
N PHE A 148 6.22 -7.74 -2.49
CA PHE A 148 7.36 -7.36 -3.32
C PHE A 148 7.85 -8.52 -4.19
N LEU A 149 7.98 -9.72 -3.62
CA LEU A 149 8.40 -10.91 -4.35
C LEU A 149 7.40 -11.24 -5.48
N ASP A 150 6.11 -11.24 -5.16
CA ASP A 150 5.03 -11.45 -6.11
C ASP A 150 5.05 -10.46 -7.28
N TYR A 151 5.34 -9.18 -7.00
CA TYR A 151 5.49 -8.16 -8.03
C TYR A 151 6.72 -8.43 -8.91
N ILE A 152 7.87 -8.76 -8.31
CA ILE A 152 9.11 -9.04 -9.03
C ILE A 152 8.95 -10.26 -9.94
N THR A 153 8.28 -11.31 -9.47
CA THR A 153 8.02 -12.53 -10.26
C THR A 153 7.01 -12.30 -11.40
N ALA A 154 6.22 -11.22 -11.35
CA ALA A 154 5.28 -10.86 -12.40
C ALA A 154 5.85 -9.86 -13.42
N LEU A 155 7.10 -9.42 -13.26
CA LEU A 155 7.87 -8.71 -14.29
C LEU A 155 8.45 -9.70 -15.30
#